data_AF-A0A2W5SYY5-F1
#
_entry.id   AF-A0A2W5SYY5-F1
#
_cell.length_a   1.000
_cell.length_b   1.000
_cell.length_c   1.000
_cell.angle_alpha   90.00
_cell.angle_beta   90.00
_cell.angle_gamma   90.00
#
_symmetry.space_group_name_H-M   'P 1'
#
loop_
_entity.id
_entity.type
_entity.pdbx_description
1 polymer ?
#
loop_
_entity_poly.entity_id
_entity_poly.type
_entity_poly.pdbx_seq_one_letter_code
_entity_poly.pdbx_strand_id
1 'polypeptide(L)'
;MTDLSLSQPAAPAKGRSLWTDAWRRLTANRAAVVSAVYLLLMALACLAGPLFTGHDYTTIYTDYVRVPPRLAPYPGPNEIAAALDDVTRRMRVDLTSWQETDGRVTATLRSAQPIDPRATRYFDRSSSFGDTRVENTAPDGLGMTVSMTVAKRYFLFGTDNTGRDLLTRTLIAGRVSLAIGLLAGLTAVLIGVIYGSTAGYLGGRVDDVMMRIVDVLYSLPFIFLVIMLVVFFGRNFVLMFVAVGAVQWLDMARIVRGQALSIRRQEYVQAALALGVSPAGILWRHVVPNTLGPVAVYMTLLVPQVILLESFLSYLGLGVQEPLTSWGVLIAQGSKNIPSANWLLLFPSLFLTSTLFALNFLGDGLRDALDPKDR
;
A
#
# COMPACT_ATOMS: atom_id res chain seq x y z
N MET A 1 -31.82 72.40 -13.37
CA MET A 1 -30.55 71.66 -13.28
C MET A 1 -30.79 70.48 -12.36
N THR A 2 -31.10 69.34 -12.96
CA THR A 2 -31.34 68.05 -12.30
C THR A 2 -30.47 67.05 -13.04
N ASP A 3 -29.26 66.82 -12.55
CA ASP A 3 -28.39 65.78 -13.08
C ASP A 3 -28.88 64.42 -12.56
N LEU A 4 -29.61 63.72 -13.43
CA LEU A 4 -29.88 62.30 -13.32
C LEU A 4 -28.58 61.56 -13.65
N SER A 5 -27.78 61.27 -12.63
CA SER A 5 -26.69 60.32 -12.76
C SER A 5 -27.28 58.92 -12.98
N LEU A 6 -27.31 58.50 -14.24
CA LEU A 6 -27.61 57.13 -14.65
C LEU A 6 -26.53 56.22 -14.05
N SER A 7 -26.85 55.58 -12.92
CA SER A 7 -26.05 54.49 -12.39
C SER A 7 -26.05 53.35 -13.41
N GLN A 8 -24.90 53.09 -14.02
CA GLN A 8 -24.73 51.93 -14.89
C GLN A 8 -25.08 50.66 -14.08
N PRO A 9 -25.88 49.73 -14.63
CA PRO A 9 -26.10 48.46 -13.97
C PRO A 9 -24.76 47.75 -13.81
N ALA A 10 -24.38 47.46 -12.56
CA ALA A 10 -23.17 46.72 -12.26
C ALA A 10 -23.16 45.43 -13.08
N ALA A 11 -22.08 45.22 -13.84
CA ALA A 11 -21.93 44.03 -14.67
C ALA A 11 -22.17 42.78 -13.80
N PRO A 12 -22.96 41.79 -14.27
CA PRO A 12 -23.30 40.63 -13.48
C PRO A 12 -22.00 39.93 -13.04
N ALA A 13 -21.78 39.85 -11.73
CA ALA A 13 -20.65 39.13 -11.17
C ALA A 13 -20.70 37.70 -11.72
N LYS A 14 -19.70 37.34 -12.53
CA LYS A 14 -19.60 36.02 -13.17
C LYS A 14 -19.65 34.98 -12.05
N GLY A 15 -20.75 34.24 -11.94
CA GLY A 15 -20.90 33.19 -10.92
C GLY A 15 -19.77 32.20 -11.07
N ARG A 16 -18.84 32.19 -10.11
CA ARG A 16 -17.71 31.25 -10.12
C ARG A 16 -18.23 29.89 -9.67
N SER A 17 -17.76 28.83 -10.35
CA SER A 17 -18.10 27.46 -9.98
C SER A 17 -17.50 27.15 -8.61
N LEU A 18 -18.30 26.53 -7.73
CA LEU A 18 -17.89 26.08 -6.40
C LEU A 18 -16.59 25.28 -6.42
N TRP A 19 -16.45 24.43 -7.45
CA TRP A 19 -15.28 23.59 -7.67
C TRP A 19 -14.03 24.40 -8.03
N THR A 20 -14.19 25.50 -8.76
CA THR A 20 -13.06 26.37 -9.12
C THR A 20 -12.53 27.12 -7.91
N ASP A 21 -13.43 27.57 -7.03
CA ASP A 21 -13.04 28.25 -5.80
C ASP A 21 -12.42 27.27 -4.79
N ALA A 22 -13.00 26.07 -4.65
CA ALA A 22 -12.42 24.99 -3.84
C ALA A 22 -11.04 24.58 -4.34
N TRP A 23 -10.86 24.39 -5.65
CA TRP A 23 -9.55 24.07 -6.23
C TRP A 23 -8.50 25.13 -5.92
N ARG A 24 -8.86 26.41 -6.05
CA ARG A 24 -7.96 27.52 -5.72
C ARG A 24 -7.55 27.49 -4.25
N ARG A 25 -8.50 27.30 -3.34
CA ARG A 25 -8.24 27.21 -1.88
C ARG A 25 -7.35 26.03 -1.55
N LEU A 26 -7.60 24.87 -2.15
CA LEU A 26 -6.76 23.68 -1.98
C LEU A 26 -5.32 23.93 -2.44
N THR A 27 -5.13 24.53 -3.62
CA THR A 27 -3.79 24.86 -4.14
C THR A 27 -3.08 25.96 -3.35
N ALA A 28 -3.82 26.78 -2.60
CA ALA A 28 -3.23 27.77 -1.70
C ALA A 28 -2.72 27.13 -0.40
N ASN A 29 -3.26 25.99 0.02
CA ASN A 29 -2.81 25.27 1.21
C ASN A 29 -1.51 24.51 0.91
N ARG A 30 -0.38 25.05 1.39
CA ARG A 30 0.96 24.45 1.21
C ARG A 30 1.04 23.02 1.76
N ALA A 31 0.44 22.74 2.91
CA ALA A 31 0.47 21.41 3.52
C ALA A 31 -0.28 20.38 2.66
N ALA A 32 -1.42 20.79 2.09
CA ALA A 32 -2.21 19.95 1.20
C ALA A 32 -1.47 19.69 -0.13
N VAL A 33 -0.86 20.73 -0.72
CA VAL A 33 -0.09 20.60 -1.98
C VAL A 33 1.14 19.73 -1.79
N VAL A 34 1.92 19.95 -0.73
CA VAL A 34 3.11 19.12 -0.42
C VAL A 34 2.69 17.67 -0.21
N SER A 35 1.60 17.43 0.51
CA SER A 35 1.05 16.10 0.73
C SER A 35 0.58 15.44 -0.57
N ALA A 36 -0.09 16.18 -1.46
CA ALA A 36 -0.52 15.68 -2.75
C ALA A 36 0.66 15.28 -3.64
N VAL A 37 1.70 16.12 -3.71
CA VAL A 37 2.93 15.82 -4.45
C VAL A 37 3.63 14.61 -3.85
N TYR A 38 3.74 14.55 -2.53
CA TYR A 38 4.32 13.42 -1.81
C TYR A 38 3.59 12.11 -2.12
N LEU A 39 2.26 12.10 -2.02
CA LEU A 39 1.44 10.92 -2.31
C LEU A 39 1.55 10.48 -3.77
N LEU A 40 1.65 11.43 -4.70
CA LEU A 40 1.88 11.12 -6.10
C LEU A 40 3.24 10.44 -6.29
N LEU A 41 4.30 10.98 -5.70
CA LEU A 41 5.63 10.38 -5.74
C LEU A 41 5.66 9.00 -5.06
N MET A 42 4.98 8.86 -3.92
CA MET A 42 4.86 7.58 -3.21
C MET A 42 4.12 6.53 -4.04
N ALA A 43 3.00 6.92 -4.68
CA ALA A 43 2.25 6.04 -5.57
C ALA A 43 3.09 5.62 -6.78
N LEU A 44 3.82 6.56 -7.40
CA LEU A 44 4.74 6.28 -8.50
C LEU A 44 5.88 5.35 -8.05
N ALA A 45 6.45 5.57 -6.88
CA ALA A 45 7.46 4.69 -6.31
C ALA A 45 6.92 3.27 -6.06
N CYS A 46 5.70 3.13 -5.54
CA CYS A 46 5.09 1.82 -5.31
C CYS A 46 4.71 1.09 -6.62
N LEU A 47 4.30 1.83 -7.65
CA LEU A 47 3.86 1.26 -8.93
C LEU A 47 5.04 0.92 -9.85
N ALA A 48 5.98 1.84 -10.00
CA ALA A 48 7.08 1.72 -10.94
C ALA A 48 8.40 1.32 -10.27
N GLY A 49 8.59 1.65 -9.00
CA GLY A 49 9.83 1.38 -8.27
C GLY A 49 10.26 -0.09 -8.27
N PRO A 50 9.38 -1.10 -8.12
CA PRO A 50 9.78 -2.50 -8.22
C PRO A 50 10.51 -2.84 -9.52
N LEU A 51 10.22 -2.16 -10.64
CA LEU A 51 10.90 -2.36 -11.92
C LEU A 51 12.36 -1.87 -11.91
N PHE A 52 12.69 -0.92 -11.03
CA PHE A 52 14.01 -0.28 -10.96
C PHE A 52 14.90 -0.84 -9.85
N THR A 53 14.36 -1.66 -8.94
CA THR A 53 15.12 -2.25 -7.83
C THR A 53 16.14 -3.30 -8.27
N GLY A 54 15.97 -3.88 -9.46
CA GLY A 54 16.82 -4.98 -9.94
C GLY A 54 16.57 -6.33 -9.25
N HIS A 55 15.54 -6.42 -8.41
CA HIS A 55 15.16 -7.65 -7.71
C HIS A 55 13.71 -8.00 -7.98
N ASP A 56 13.41 -9.28 -8.20
CA ASP A 56 12.03 -9.76 -8.16
C ASP A 56 11.59 -9.92 -6.70
N TYR A 57 10.36 -9.54 -6.39
CA TYR A 57 9.81 -9.55 -5.04
C TYR A 57 9.66 -10.97 -4.46
N THR A 58 9.68 -12.00 -5.31
CA THR A 58 9.60 -13.42 -4.93
C THR A 58 10.96 -14.08 -4.77
N THR A 59 12.03 -13.52 -5.36
CA THR A 59 13.36 -14.13 -5.35
C THR A 59 13.95 -14.16 -3.95
N ILE A 60 14.29 -15.36 -3.51
CA ILE A 60 14.91 -15.65 -2.21
C ILE A 60 16.42 -15.79 -2.42
N TYR A 61 17.20 -14.94 -1.76
CA TYR A 61 18.65 -15.08 -1.72
C TYR A 61 19.10 -15.77 -0.42
N THR A 62 19.34 -17.07 -0.50
CA THR A 62 19.66 -17.93 0.67
C THR A 62 20.89 -17.49 1.46
N ASP A 63 21.83 -16.82 0.80
CA ASP A 63 23.10 -16.41 1.40
C ASP A 63 23.00 -15.02 2.05
N TYR A 64 21.92 -14.30 1.77
CA TYR A 64 21.68 -12.94 2.24
C TYR A 64 20.48 -12.91 3.17
N VAL A 65 20.42 -13.80 4.16
CA VAL A 65 19.34 -13.80 5.15
C VAL A 65 19.59 -12.72 6.20
N ARG A 66 18.66 -11.77 6.34
CA ARG A 66 18.77 -10.63 7.26
C ARG A 66 20.12 -9.89 7.16
N VAL A 67 20.61 -9.64 5.95
CA VAL A 67 21.72 -8.70 5.78
C VAL A 67 21.23 -7.26 5.98
N PRO A 68 22.04 -6.40 6.62
CA PRO A 68 21.67 -5.02 6.88
C PRO A 68 21.61 -4.18 5.60
N PRO A 69 20.95 -3.02 5.64
CA PRO A 69 21.00 -2.05 4.54
C PRO A 69 22.43 -1.57 4.28
N ARG A 70 22.85 -1.57 3.02
CA ARG A 70 24.17 -1.08 2.61
C ARG A 70 24.12 -0.45 1.21
N LEU A 71 24.88 0.63 1.02
CA LEU A 71 25.04 1.29 -0.28
C LEU A 71 26.08 0.60 -1.19
N ALA A 72 27.03 -0.13 -0.59
CA ALA A 72 28.00 -0.93 -1.31
C ALA A 72 27.41 -2.33 -1.62
N PRO A 73 27.85 -2.97 -2.73
CA PRO A 73 27.29 -4.25 -3.14
C PRO A 73 27.68 -5.40 -2.19
N TYR A 74 26.77 -6.34 -2.02
CA TYR A 74 27.00 -7.67 -1.45
C TYR A 74 27.39 -8.65 -2.56
N PRO A 75 28.21 -9.69 -2.29
CA PRO A 75 28.92 -9.94 -1.05
C PRO A 75 30.23 -9.13 -0.97
N GLY A 76 30.62 -8.71 0.24
CA GLY A 76 31.95 -8.17 0.53
C GLY A 76 32.97 -9.29 0.80
N PRO A 77 34.24 -8.95 1.09
CA PRO A 77 35.30 -9.96 1.27
C PRO A 77 35.01 -10.97 2.38
N ASN A 78 34.44 -10.51 3.50
CA ASN A 78 34.11 -11.38 4.63
C ASN A 78 32.92 -12.29 4.32
N GLU A 79 31.92 -11.77 3.61
CA GLU A 79 30.75 -12.56 3.18
C GLU A 79 31.12 -13.59 2.11
N ILE A 80 32.06 -13.28 1.21
CA ILE A 80 32.62 -14.24 0.26
C ILE A 80 33.30 -15.38 1.03
N ALA A 81 34.15 -15.07 2.00
CA ALA A 81 34.83 -16.08 2.81
C ALA A 81 33.82 -16.97 3.57
N ALA A 82 32.78 -16.37 4.18
CA ALA A 82 31.74 -17.11 4.89
C ALA A 82 30.91 -18.00 3.95
N ALA A 83 30.57 -17.51 2.75
CA ALA A 83 29.85 -18.27 1.74
C ALA A 83 30.68 -19.45 1.21
N LEU A 84 31.98 -19.25 0.99
CA LEU A 84 32.90 -20.34 0.64
C LEU A 84 32.97 -21.39 1.75
N ASP A 85 33.09 -20.97 3.02
CA ASP A 85 33.11 -21.90 4.16
C ASP A 85 31.82 -22.72 4.25
N ASP A 86 30.64 -22.10 4.10
CA ASP A 86 29.36 -22.82 4.13
C ASP A 86 29.22 -23.82 2.97
N VAL A 87 29.62 -23.45 1.76
CA VAL A 87 29.57 -24.36 0.60
C VAL A 87 30.56 -25.52 0.76
N THR A 88 31.80 -25.24 1.18
CA THR A 88 32.84 -26.27 1.35
C THR A 88 32.50 -27.24 2.48
N ARG A 89 31.89 -26.75 3.57
CA ARG A 89 31.33 -27.59 4.64
C ARG A 89 30.22 -28.52 4.14
N ARG A 90 29.32 -28.04 3.28
CA ARG A 90 28.28 -28.87 2.65
C ARG A 90 28.86 -29.92 1.70
N MET A 91 29.96 -29.59 1.02
CA MET A 91 30.72 -30.49 0.16
C MET A 91 31.62 -31.47 0.95
N ARG A 92 31.85 -31.25 2.25
CA ARG A 92 32.80 -32.00 3.08
C ARG A 92 34.23 -31.91 2.56
N VAL A 93 34.64 -30.71 2.17
CA VAL A 93 36.00 -30.39 1.72
C VAL A 93 36.55 -29.21 2.52
N ASP A 94 37.87 -29.13 2.65
CA ASP A 94 38.59 -28.07 3.35
C ASP A 94 39.01 -26.97 2.37
N LEU A 95 38.73 -25.71 2.71
CA LEU A 95 39.19 -24.55 1.96
C LEU A 95 40.63 -24.20 2.37
N THR A 96 41.58 -24.34 1.45
CA THR A 96 43.01 -24.06 1.73
C THR A 96 43.35 -22.59 1.50
N SER A 97 42.89 -22.03 0.38
CA SER A 97 43.12 -20.63 0.02
C SER A 97 42.06 -20.15 -0.97
N TRP A 98 41.81 -18.84 -0.98
CA TRP A 98 40.98 -18.23 -2.01
C TRP A 98 41.53 -16.84 -2.37
N GLN A 99 41.30 -16.43 -3.61
CA GLN A 99 41.66 -15.10 -4.12
C GLN A 99 40.55 -14.59 -5.05
N GLU A 100 40.25 -13.30 -4.96
CA GLU A 100 39.35 -12.60 -5.88
C GLU A 100 40.22 -11.87 -6.93
N THR A 101 40.00 -12.14 -8.20
CA THR A 101 40.68 -11.50 -9.34
C THR A 101 39.65 -11.19 -10.41
N ASP A 102 39.53 -9.92 -10.79
CA ASP A 102 38.60 -9.44 -11.85
C ASP A 102 37.15 -9.96 -11.70
N GLY A 103 36.63 -9.98 -10.47
CA GLY A 103 35.25 -10.40 -10.18
C GLY A 103 35.01 -11.92 -10.20
N ARG A 104 36.07 -12.71 -10.36
CA ARG A 104 36.07 -14.16 -10.15
C ARG A 104 36.80 -14.52 -8.86
N VAL A 105 36.23 -15.45 -8.12
CA VAL A 105 36.84 -16.05 -6.94
C VAL A 105 37.44 -17.39 -7.34
N THR A 106 38.72 -17.56 -7.09
CA THR A 106 39.41 -18.84 -7.27
C THR A 106 39.66 -19.43 -5.90
N ALA A 107 39.10 -20.61 -5.64
CA ALA A 107 39.21 -21.34 -4.38
C ALA A 107 39.98 -22.64 -4.58
N THR A 108 40.95 -22.89 -3.69
CA THR A 108 41.71 -24.14 -3.64
C THR A 108 41.16 -25.01 -2.53
N LEU A 109 40.65 -26.18 -2.91
CA LEU A 109 39.96 -27.14 -2.06
C LEU A 109 40.83 -28.37 -1.83
N ARG A 110 40.74 -28.97 -0.65
CA ARG A 110 41.39 -30.23 -0.30
C ARG A 110 40.42 -31.17 0.41
N SER A 111 40.56 -32.47 0.22
CA SER A 111 39.74 -33.47 0.91
C SER A 111 40.55 -34.72 1.24
N ALA A 112 40.07 -35.49 2.22
CA ALA A 112 40.60 -36.81 2.56
C ALA A 112 40.15 -37.90 1.57
N GLN A 113 39.13 -37.64 0.75
CA GLN A 113 38.64 -38.53 -0.30
C GLN A 113 38.66 -37.83 -1.67
N PRO A 114 38.70 -38.58 -2.79
CA PRO A 114 38.64 -37.98 -4.12
C PRO A 114 37.42 -37.08 -4.30
N ILE A 115 37.63 -35.86 -4.76
CA ILE A 115 36.56 -34.86 -4.92
C ILE A 115 35.84 -35.13 -6.25
N ASP A 116 34.55 -35.50 -6.20
CA ASP A 116 33.72 -35.62 -7.40
C ASP A 116 33.52 -34.22 -8.04
N PRO A 117 33.88 -34.01 -9.32
CA PRO A 117 33.65 -32.75 -10.02
C PRO A 117 32.18 -32.30 -10.02
N ARG A 118 31.21 -33.20 -9.85
CA ARG A 118 29.78 -32.84 -9.73
C ARG A 118 29.46 -32.07 -8.45
N ALA A 119 30.31 -32.16 -7.43
CA ALA A 119 30.16 -31.43 -6.19
C ALA A 119 30.35 -29.91 -6.38
N THR A 120 30.93 -29.45 -7.49
CA THR A 120 30.99 -28.01 -7.80
C THR A 120 29.61 -27.36 -7.96
N ARG A 121 28.55 -28.14 -8.24
CA ARG A 121 27.16 -27.67 -8.28
C ARG A 121 26.67 -27.08 -6.95
N TYR A 122 27.33 -27.37 -5.83
CA TYR A 122 27.00 -26.72 -4.56
C TYR A 122 27.35 -25.22 -4.58
N PHE A 123 28.39 -24.80 -5.32
CA PHE A 123 28.69 -23.38 -5.54
C PHE A 123 27.65 -22.72 -6.44
N ASP A 124 27.21 -23.38 -7.51
CA ASP A 124 26.17 -22.82 -8.40
C ASP A 124 24.77 -22.73 -7.75
N ARG A 125 24.55 -23.45 -6.63
CA ARG A 125 23.32 -23.35 -5.83
C ARG A 125 23.35 -22.21 -4.82
N SER A 126 24.52 -21.66 -4.54
CA SER A 126 24.67 -20.49 -3.67
C SER A 126 24.14 -19.25 -4.40
N SER A 127 23.58 -18.30 -3.64
CA SER A 127 23.09 -17.03 -4.20
C SER A 127 24.23 -16.04 -4.52
N SER A 128 25.43 -16.32 -4.01
CA SER A 128 26.64 -15.49 -4.12
C SER A 128 27.52 -15.84 -5.33
N PHE A 129 27.48 -17.09 -5.78
CA PHE A 129 28.38 -17.62 -6.80
C PHE A 129 27.62 -18.11 -8.04
N GLY A 130 28.30 -18.14 -9.19
CA GLY A 130 27.78 -18.73 -10.41
C GLY A 130 28.87 -18.98 -11.46
N ASP A 131 28.55 -19.68 -12.55
CA ASP A 131 29.51 -20.06 -13.61
C ASP A 131 30.78 -20.71 -13.03
N THR A 132 30.55 -21.72 -12.17
CA THR A 132 31.61 -22.47 -11.50
C THR A 132 32.35 -23.35 -12.50
N ARG A 133 33.68 -23.24 -12.55
CA ARG A 133 34.57 -24.00 -13.45
C ARG A 133 35.70 -24.64 -12.66
N VAL A 134 36.02 -25.88 -13.01
CA VAL A 134 37.19 -26.57 -12.46
C VAL A 134 38.39 -26.16 -13.31
N GLU A 135 39.34 -25.45 -12.70
CA GLU A 135 40.56 -24.99 -13.37
C GLU A 135 41.63 -26.09 -13.36
N ASN A 136 41.77 -26.76 -12.21
CA ASN A 136 42.76 -27.80 -12.04
C ASN A 136 42.28 -28.86 -11.03
N THR A 137 42.62 -30.11 -11.26
CA THR A 137 42.42 -31.21 -10.30
C THR A 137 43.78 -31.86 -10.07
N ALA A 138 44.16 -32.00 -8.80
CA ALA A 138 45.42 -32.61 -8.43
C ALA A 138 45.47 -34.07 -8.92
N PRO A 139 46.64 -34.60 -9.33
CA PRO A 139 46.76 -35.96 -9.86
C PRO A 139 46.32 -37.07 -8.88
N ASP A 140 46.35 -36.78 -7.57
CA ASP A 140 45.87 -37.65 -6.50
C ASP A 140 44.34 -37.62 -6.31
N GLY A 141 43.64 -36.69 -6.99
CA GLY A 141 42.20 -36.45 -6.87
C GLY A 141 41.78 -35.81 -5.55
N LEU A 142 42.71 -35.51 -4.65
CA LEU A 142 42.46 -35.00 -3.29
C LEU A 142 42.44 -33.46 -3.23
N GLY A 143 42.98 -32.79 -4.25
CA GLY A 143 42.96 -31.34 -4.39
C GLY A 143 42.21 -30.89 -5.64
N MET A 144 41.47 -29.78 -5.54
CA MET A 144 40.75 -29.19 -6.67
C MET A 144 40.79 -27.66 -6.60
N THR A 145 41.11 -27.00 -7.70
CA THR A 145 41.01 -25.54 -7.84
C THR A 145 39.80 -25.21 -8.68
N VAL A 146 38.92 -24.39 -8.12
CA VAL A 146 37.64 -24.02 -8.72
C VAL A 146 37.58 -22.50 -8.86
N SER A 147 37.21 -22.01 -10.04
CA SER A 147 36.92 -20.59 -10.28
C SER A 147 35.41 -20.38 -10.38
N MET A 148 34.90 -19.30 -9.80
CA MET A 148 33.48 -18.95 -9.82
C MET A 148 33.30 -17.43 -9.97
N THR A 149 32.25 -17.00 -10.62
CA THR A 149 31.87 -15.57 -10.68
C THR A 149 31.15 -15.16 -9.41
N VAL A 150 31.34 -13.91 -8.98
CA VAL A 150 30.62 -13.33 -7.83
C VAL A 150 29.54 -12.39 -8.33
N ALA A 151 28.28 -12.71 -8.02
CA ALA A 151 27.16 -11.85 -8.38
C ALA A 151 27.01 -10.70 -7.38
N LYS A 152 27.54 -9.52 -7.72
CA LYS A 152 27.41 -8.32 -6.89
C LYS A 152 25.97 -7.78 -6.94
N ARG A 153 25.30 -7.65 -5.78
CA ARG A 153 23.90 -7.26 -5.60
C ARG A 153 23.76 -6.09 -4.62
N TYR A 154 22.73 -5.26 -4.77
CA TYR A 154 22.50 -4.09 -3.92
C TYR A 154 21.25 -4.24 -3.07
N PHE A 155 21.40 -4.33 -1.75
CA PHE A 155 20.28 -4.40 -0.81
C PHE A 155 20.15 -3.09 -0.02
N LEU A 156 19.50 -2.10 -0.62
CA LEU A 156 19.42 -0.74 -0.06
C LEU A 156 18.71 -0.70 1.29
N PHE A 157 17.66 -1.51 1.47
CA PHE A 157 16.93 -1.64 2.74
C PHE A 157 17.32 -2.92 3.51
N GLY A 158 18.33 -3.64 3.03
CA GLY A 158 18.66 -4.97 3.51
C GLY A 158 17.66 -6.02 3.02
N THR A 159 17.71 -7.19 3.64
CA THR A 159 16.89 -8.34 3.25
C THR A 159 16.04 -8.86 4.40
N ASP A 160 14.98 -9.59 4.07
CA ASP A 160 14.07 -10.21 5.04
C ASP A 160 14.60 -11.52 5.67
N ASN A 161 13.73 -12.18 6.46
CA ASN A 161 14.01 -13.45 7.14
C ASN A 161 14.28 -14.63 6.20
N THR A 162 13.93 -14.49 4.93
CA THR A 162 14.16 -15.48 3.87
C THR A 162 15.23 -15.03 2.89
N GLY A 163 15.77 -13.82 3.04
CA GLY A 163 16.76 -13.24 2.14
C GLY A 163 16.18 -12.59 0.88
N ARG A 164 14.89 -12.21 0.88
CA ARG A 164 14.32 -11.39 -0.21
C ARG A 164 14.64 -9.91 0.03
N ASP A 165 14.76 -9.14 -1.04
CA ASP A 165 15.06 -7.70 -0.96
C ASP A 165 13.93 -6.91 -0.28
N LEU A 166 14.24 -6.19 0.80
CA LEU A 166 13.23 -5.48 1.59
C LEU A 166 12.68 -4.25 0.87
N LEU A 167 13.50 -3.56 0.05
CA LEU A 167 13.05 -2.37 -0.67
C LEU A 167 11.95 -2.73 -1.66
N THR A 168 12.20 -3.72 -2.51
CA THR A 168 11.23 -4.25 -3.49
C THR A 168 9.95 -4.71 -2.79
N ARG A 169 10.08 -5.46 -1.70
CA ARG A 169 8.92 -5.92 -0.92
C ARG A 169 8.14 -4.75 -0.31
N THR A 170 8.82 -3.69 0.15
CA THR A 170 8.17 -2.50 0.73
C THR A 170 7.39 -1.70 -0.32
N LEU A 171 7.89 -1.62 -1.55
CA LEU A 171 7.21 -0.95 -2.67
C LEU A 171 6.00 -1.74 -3.17
N ILE A 172 6.14 -3.07 -3.31
CA ILE A 172 5.01 -3.96 -3.63
C ILE A 172 3.95 -3.93 -2.53
N ALA A 173 4.39 -3.92 -1.26
CA ALA A 173 3.49 -3.75 -0.11
C ALA A 173 2.68 -2.45 -0.20
N GLY A 174 3.33 -1.35 -0.58
CA GLY A 174 2.65 -0.07 -0.78
C GLY A 174 1.62 -0.10 -1.90
N ARG A 175 1.90 -0.77 -3.03
CA ARG A 175 0.92 -0.97 -4.11
C ARG A 175 -0.33 -1.68 -3.60
N VAL A 176 -0.16 -2.73 -2.78
CA VAL A 176 -1.29 -3.50 -2.23
C VAL A 176 -2.06 -2.68 -1.19
N SER A 177 -1.39 -2.08 -0.21
CA SER A 177 -2.06 -1.29 0.84
C SER A 177 -2.79 -0.06 0.27
N LEU A 178 -2.18 0.68 -0.67
CA LEU A 178 -2.84 1.81 -1.34
C LEU A 178 -4.05 1.37 -2.17
N ALA A 179 -3.94 0.25 -2.91
CA ALA A 179 -5.05 -0.29 -3.68
C ALA A 179 -6.23 -0.67 -2.78
N ILE A 180 -5.97 -1.30 -1.62
CA ILE A 180 -7.02 -1.67 -0.67
C ILE A 180 -7.73 -0.42 -0.13
N GLY A 181 -6.95 0.59 0.30
CA GLY A 181 -7.50 1.87 0.78
C GLY A 181 -8.43 2.53 -0.24
N LEU A 182 -7.97 2.67 -1.48
CA LEU A 182 -8.72 3.33 -2.55
C LEU A 182 -9.96 2.55 -2.99
N LEU A 183 -9.81 1.25 -3.22
CA LEU A 183 -10.91 0.42 -3.73
C LEU A 183 -12.02 0.26 -2.67
N ALA A 184 -11.66 0.17 -1.37
CA ALA A 184 -12.65 0.01 -0.31
C ALA A 184 -13.38 1.34 -0.08
N GLY A 185 -12.66 2.46 -0.13
CA GLY A 185 -13.27 3.78 -0.12
C GLY A 185 -14.23 3.99 -1.30
N LEU A 186 -13.84 3.59 -2.51
CA LEU A 186 -14.71 3.65 -3.69
C LEU A 186 -15.98 2.81 -3.51
N THR A 187 -15.84 1.59 -3.00
CA THR A 187 -16.97 0.70 -2.71
C THR A 187 -17.90 1.32 -1.66
N ALA A 188 -17.33 1.90 -0.60
CA ALA A 188 -18.07 2.60 0.44
C ALA A 188 -18.84 3.80 -0.10
N VAL A 189 -18.25 4.59 -0.99
CA VAL A 189 -18.92 5.71 -1.67
C VAL A 189 -20.04 5.22 -2.55
N LEU A 190 -19.78 4.26 -3.45
CA LEU A 190 -20.77 3.81 -4.42
C LEU A 190 -22.01 3.25 -3.71
N ILE A 191 -21.82 2.34 -2.76
CA ILE A 191 -22.94 1.71 -2.05
C ILE A 191 -23.55 2.71 -1.05
N GLY A 192 -22.73 3.38 -0.25
CA GLY A 192 -23.19 4.27 0.81
C GLY A 192 -23.92 5.50 0.28
N VAL A 193 -23.45 6.12 -0.82
CA VAL A 193 -24.13 7.27 -1.41
C VAL A 193 -25.48 6.88 -1.97
N ILE A 194 -25.56 5.78 -2.74
CA ILE A 194 -26.83 5.33 -3.32
C ILE A 194 -27.81 4.95 -2.21
N TYR A 195 -27.37 4.16 -1.23
CA TYR A 195 -28.21 3.69 -0.14
C TYR A 195 -28.68 4.82 0.77
N GLY A 196 -27.75 5.66 1.24
CA GLY A 196 -28.02 6.76 2.15
C GLY A 196 -28.88 7.85 1.51
N SER A 197 -28.59 8.22 0.25
CA SER A 197 -29.39 9.23 -0.45
C SER A 197 -30.82 8.75 -0.69
N THR A 198 -31.00 7.48 -1.04
CA THR A 198 -32.34 6.87 -1.23
C THR A 198 -33.12 6.84 0.07
N ALA A 199 -32.50 6.37 1.16
CA ALA A 199 -33.14 6.31 2.49
C ALA A 199 -33.53 7.71 2.98
N GLY A 200 -32.60 8.67 2.96
CA GLY A 200 -32.84 10.03 3.45
C GLY A 200 -33.79 10.85 2.58
N TYR A 201 -33.80 10.62 1.26
CA TYR A 201 -34.74 11.31 0.37
C TYR A 201 -36.16 10.76 0.48
N LEU A 202 -36.36 9.43 0.43
CA LEU A 202 -37.71 8.85 0.51
C LEU A 202 -38.32 9.06 1.91
N GLY A 203 -37.54 8.90 2.97
CA GLY A 203 -38.00 9.09 4.35
C GLY A 203 -39.07 8.08 4.78
N GLY A 204 -39.63 8.31 5.98
CA GLY A 204 -40.70 7.49 6.53
C GLY A 204 -40.32 6.01 6.67
N ARG A 205 -41.25 5.11 6.33
CA ARG A 205 -41.05 3.66 6.50
C ARG A 205 -39.87 3.09 5.69
N VAL A 206 -39.57 3.66 4.52
CA VAL A 206 -38.46 3.19 3.69
C VAL A 206 -37.14 3.47 4.40
N ASP A 207 -36.99 4.70 4.92
CA ASP A 207 -35.84 5.09 5.72
C ASP A 207 -35.69 4.21 6.98
N ASP A 208 -36.78 4.00 7.72
CA ASP A 208 -36.77 3.19 8.94
C ASP A 208 -36.32 1.74 8.67
N VAL A 209 -36.83 1.11 7.61
CA VAL A 209 -36.44 -0.27 7.24
C VAL A 209 -35.00 -0.31 6.75
N MET A 210 -34.61 0.60 5.86
CA MET A 210 -33.25 0.66 5.33
C MET A 210 -32.23 0.90 6.43
N MET A 211 -32.51 1.80 7.36
CA MET A 211 -31.60 2.08 8.48
C MET A 211 -31.61 0.97 9.53
N ARG A 212 -32.72 0.25 9.71
CA ARG A 212 -32.73 -0.95 10.55
C ARG A 212 -31.77 -2.01 10.04
N ILE A 213 -31.68 -2.22 8.72
CA ILE A 213 -30.71 -3.14 8.11
C ILE A 213 -29.28 -2.68 8.44
N VAL A 214 -28.98 -1.38 8.26
CA VAL A 214 -27.67 -0.80 8.58
C VAL A 214 -27.33 -0.94 10.07
N ASP A 215 -28.31 -0.71 10.95
CA ASP A 215 -28.14 -0.86 12.41
C ASP A 215 -27.86 -2.31 12.81
N VAL A 216 -28.55 -3.28 12.21
CA VAL A 216 -28.30 -4.71 12.44
C VAL A 216 -26.90 -5.10 11.98
N LEU A 217 -26.48 -4.68 10.79
CA LEU A 217 -25.13 -4.97 10.29
C LEU A 217 -24.05 -4.32 11.16
N TYR A 218 -24.27 -3.09 11.62
CA TYR A 218 -23.35 -2.36 12.48
C TYR A 218 -23.24 -2.95 13.89
N SER A 219 -24.26 -3.69 14.34
CA SER A 219 -24.23 -4.37 15.65
C SER A 219 -23.23 -5.53 15.69
N LEU A 220 -22.79 -6.04 14.54
CA LEU A 220 -21.81 -7.12 14.44
C LEU A 220 -20.40 -6.56 14.64
N PRO A 221 -19.60 -7.07 15.58
CA PRO A 221 -18.24 -6.59 15.73
C PRO A 221 -17.39 -6.99 14.52
N PHE A 222 -16.77 -5.98 13.90
CA PHE A 222 -16.03 -6.11 12.63
C PHE A 222 -15.04 -7.29 12.61
N ILE A 223 -14.26 -7.45 13.69
CA ILE A 223 -13.24 -8.50 13.79
C ILE A 223 -13.88 -9.89 13.71
N PHE A 224 -15.04 -10.11 14.34
CA PHE A 224 -15.72 -11.42 14.27
C PHE A 224 -16.19 -11.72 12.86
N LEU A 225 -16.71 -10.71 12.14
CA LEU A 225 -17.12 -10.88 10.74
C LEU A 225 -15.92 -11.26 9.86
N VAL A 226 -14.77 -10.60 10.04
CA VAL A 226 -13.55 -10.92 9.29
C VAL A 226 -13.06 -12.34 9.58
N ILE A 227 -13.00 -12.72 10.87
CA ILE A 227 -12.58 -14.08 11.26
C ILE A 227 -13.52 -15.13 10.66
N MET A 228 -14.84 -14.90 10.75
CA MET A 228 -15.82 -15.81 10.16
C MET A 228 -15.60 -15.98 8.66
N LEU A 229 -15.41 -14.88 7.91
CA LEU A 229 -15.16 -14.97 6.47
C LEU A 229 -13.88 -15.74 6.16
N VAL A 230 -12.80 -15.47 6.88
CA VAL A 230 -11.51 -16.17 6.68
C VAL A 230 -11.61 -17.66 7.00
N VAL A 231 -12.39 -18.04 8.02
CA VAL A 231 -12.58 -19.44 8.40
C VAL A 231 -13.43 -20.19 7.37
N PHE A 232 -14.53 -19.59 6.90
CA PHE A 232 -15.46 -20.27 5.99
C PHE A 232 -14.97 -20.32 4.54
N PHE A 233 -14.39 -19.21 4.05
CA PHE A 233 -14.02 -19.06 2.65
C PHE A 233 -12.51 -19.12 2.43
N GLY A 234 -11.73 -19.32 3.50
CA GLY A 234 -10.29 -19.35 3.46
C GLY A 234 -9.64 -17.96 3.40
N ARG A 235 -8.31 -17.95 3.43
CA ARG A 235 -7.50 -16.73 3.35
C ARG A 235 -7.35 -16.30 1.89
N ASN A 236 -8.28 -15.48 1.39
CA ASN A 236 -8.18 -14.85 0.08
C ASN A 236 -8.12 -13.33 0.24
N PHE A 237 -7.12 -12.68 -0.39
CA PHE A 237 -6.97 -11.23 -0.33
C PHE A 237 -8.21 -10.48 -0.85
N VAL A 238 -8.93 -11.04 -1.83
CA VAL A 238 -10.18 -10.49 -2.37
C VAL A 238 -11.29 -10.52 -1.33
N LEU A 239 -11.34 -11.56 -0.49
CA LEU A 239 -12.36 -11.66 0.57
C LEU A 239 -12.12 -10.65 1.67
N MET A 240 -10.86 -10.39 2.03
CA MET A 240 -10.55 -9.29 2.96
C MET A 240 -10.98 -7.95 2.38
N PHE A 241 -10.74 -7.73 1.08
CA PHE A 241 -11.18 -6.54 0.38
C PHE A 241 -12.70 -6.36 0.43
N VAL A 242 -13.45 -7.40 0.09
CA VAL A 242 -14.92 -7.42 0.16
C VAL A 242 -15.40 -7.21 1.59
N ALA A 243 -14.77 -7.84 2.59
CA ALA A 243 -15.15 -7.70 4.00
C ALA A 243 -14.99 -6.26 4.50
N VAL A 244 -13.86 -5.63 4.19
CA VAL A 244 -13.61 -4.23 4.55
C VAL A 244 -14.60 -3.32 3.82
N GLY A 245 -14.74 -3.43 2.50
CA GLY A 245 -15.68 -2.63 1.72
C GLY A 245 -17.15 -2.80 2.16
N ALA A 246 -17.56 -4.03 2.51
CA ALA A 246 -18.90 -4.37 2.96
C ALA A 246 -19.26 -3.81 4.34
N VAL A 247 -18.30 -3.29 5.09
CA VAL A 247 -18.57 -2.65 6.39
C VAL A 247 -18.43 -1.13 6.28
N GLN A 248 -17.44 -0.65 5.52
CA GLN A 248 -17.18 0.80 5.40
C GLN A 248 -18.31 1.59 4.72
N TRP A 249 -19.15 0.94 3.89
CA TRP A 249 -20.32 1.61 3.29
C TRP A 249 -21.40 1.99 4.31
N LEU A 250 -21.43 1.33 5.48
CA LEU A 250 -22.45 1.57 6.51
C LEU A 250 -22.34 3.00 7.07
N ASP A 251 -21.11 3.45 7.35
CA ASP A 251 -20.86 4.79 7.86
C ASP A 251 -21.14 5.85 6.79
N MET A 252 -20.72 5.59 5.55
CA MET A 252 -21.03 6.45 4.41
C MET A 252 -22.55 6.59 4.21
N ALA A 253 -23.31 5.49 4.32
CA ALA A 253 -24.77 5.52 4.19
C ALA A 253 -25.42 6.40 5.27
N ARG A 254 -24.97 6.31 6.52
CA ARG A 254 -25.47 7.17 7.62
C ARG A 254 -25.19 8.65 7.36
N ILE A 255 -23.98 8.98 6.91
CA ILE A 255 -23.57 10.36 6.62
C ILE A 255 -24.42 10.93 5.47
N VAL A 256 -24.49 10.21 4.35
CA VAL A 256 -25.23 10.66 3.16
C VAL A 256 -26.72 10.75 3.45
N ARG A 257 -27.29 9.85 4.25
CA ARG A 257 -28.68 9.95 4.72
C ARG A 257 -28.93 11.27 5.45
N GLY A 258 -28.06 11.64 6.39
CA GLY A 258 -28.17 12.91 7.11
C GLY A 258 -28.17 14.11 6.17
N GLN A 259 -27.28 14.10 5.17
CA GLN A 259 -27.23 15.14 4.14
C GLN A 259 -28.50 15.15 3.26
N ALA A 260 -28.97 13.98 2.83
CA ALA A 260 -30.17 13.86 2.00
C ALA A 260 -31.44 14.34 2.71
N LEU A 261 -31.58 14.07 4.01
CA LEU A 261 -32.67 14.61 4.85
C LEU A 261 -32.63 16.14 4.95
N SER A 262 -31.43 16.73 4.96
CA SER A 262 -31.27 18.19 4.94
C SER A 262 -31.60 18.76 3.56
N ILE A 263 -31.02 18.19 2.50
CA ILE A 263 -31.19 18.64 1.11
C ILE A 263 -32.65 18.56 0.67
N ARG A 264 -33.37 17.48 1.02
CA ARG A 264 -34.80 17.34 0.70
C ARG A 264 -35.65 18.50 1.21
N ARG A 265 -35.26 19.14 2.32
CA ARG A 265 -35.98 20.27 2.92
C ARG A 265 -35.63 21.63 2.34
N GLN A 266 -34.71 21.69 1.39
CA GLN A 266 -34.29 22.94 0.74
C GLN A 266 -35.36 23.44 -0.24
N GLU A 267 -35.51 24.76 -0.34
CA GLU A 267 -36.54 25.43 -1.15
C GLU A 267 -36.45 25.05 -2.64
N TYR A 268 -35.24 24.92 -3.19
CA TYR A 268 -35.06 24.53 -4.60
C TYR A 268 -35.55 23.10 -4.88
N VAL A 269 -35.48 22.20 -3.90
CA VAL A 269 -35.99 20.83 -4.04
C VAL A 269 -37.52 20.82 -3.99
N GLN A 270 -38.10 21.61 -3.09
CA GLN A 270 -39.56 21.77 -2.98
C GLN A 270 -40.15 22.42 -4.24
N ALA A 271 -39.46 23.43 -4.79
CA ALA A 271 -39.83 24.04 -6.06
C ALA A 271 -39.77 23.03 -7.22
N ALA A 272 -38.73 22.21 -7.32
CA ALA A 272 -38.63 21.16 -8.33
C ALA A 272 -39.77 20.13 -8.22
N LEU A 273 -40.17 19.78 -6.99
CA LEU A 273 -41.31 18.90 -6.74
C LEU A 273 -42.63 19.55 -7.19
N ALA A 274 -42.84 20.83 -6.90
CA ALA A 274 -44.02 21.60 -7.32
C ALA A 274 -44.11 21.73 -8.85
N LEU A 275 -42.97 21.71 -9.56
CA LEU A 275 -42.90 21.68 -11.02
C LEU A 275 -43.11 20.28 -11.63
N GLY A 276 -43.39 19.26 -10.81
CA GLY A 276 -43.70 17.90 -11.28
C GLY A 276 -42.47 17.03 -11.59
N VAL A 277 -41.28 17.40 -11.13
CA VAL A 277 -40.09 16.55 -11.30
C VAL A 277 -40.26 15.26 -10.49
N SER A 278 -40.00 14.12 -11.14
CA SER A 278 -40.14 12.80 -10.50
C SER A 278 -39.19 12.62 -9.30
N PRO A 279 -39.55 11.80 -8.30
CA PRO A 279 -38.70 11.53 -7.13
C PRO A 279 -37.29 11.04 -7.51
N ALA A 280 -37.19 10.16 -8.51
CA ALA A 280 -35.90 9.68 -9.03
C ALA A 280 -35.12 10.81 -9.73
N GLY A 281 -35.81 11.70 -10.46
CA GLY A 281 -35.21 12.88 -11.06
C GLY A 281 -34.63 13.82 -10.00
N ILE A 282 -35.35 14.05 -8.91
CA ILE A 282 -34.87 14.85 -7.78
C ILE A 282 -33.65 14.20 -7.11
N LEU A 283 -33.71 12.90 -6.87
CA LEU A 283 -32.61 12.16 -6.25
C LEU A 283 -31.30 12.31 -7.04
N TRP A 284 -31.33 12.02 -8.34
CA TRP A 284 -30.13 12.01 -9.18
C TRP A 284 -29.66 13.39 -9.62
N ARG A 285 -30.57 14.36 -9.80
CA ARG A 285 -30.23 15.71 -10.29
C ARG A 285 -29.96 16.71 -9.17
N HIS A 286 -30.56 16.51 -8.00
CA HIS A 286 -30.49 17.48 -6.89
C HIS A 286 -29.90 16.87 -5.62
N VAL A 287 -30.31 15.68 -5.17
CA VAL A 287 -29.82 15.15 -3.88
C VAL A 287 -28.38 14.65 -4.00
N VAL A 288 -28.14 13.62 -4.82
CA VAL A 288 -26.82 12.97 -4.94
C VAL A 288 -25.71 13.98 -5.28
N PRO A 289 -25.86 14.87 -6.29
CA PRO A 289 -24.81 15.83 -6.62
C PRO A 289 -24.47 16.79 -5.47
N ASN A 290 -25.46 17.19 -4.66
CA ASN A 290 -25.23 18.09 -3.53
C ASN A 290 -24.60 17.37 -2.32
N THR A 291 -24.60 16.03 -2.27
CA THR A 291 -23.88 15.27 -1.24
C THR A 291 -22.40 15.04 -1.55
N LEU A 292 -21.95 15.29 -2.80
CA LEU A 292 -20.58 15.00 -3.24
C LEU A 292 -19.50 15.78 -2.47
N GLY A 293 -19.80 17.01 -2.02
CA GLY A 293 -18.87 17.80 -1.20
C GLY A 293 -18.58 17.12 0.14
N PRO A 294 -19.59 16.90 1.01
CA PRO A 294 -19.43 16.14 2.24
C PRO A 294 -18.84 14.74 2.06
N VAL A 295 -19.22 14.03 0.99
CA VAL A 295 -18.67 12.70 0.66
C VAL A 295 -17.18 12.78 0.34
N ALA A 296 -16.75 13.76 -0.45
CA ALA A 296 -15.35 13.96 -0.78
C ALA A 296 -14.52 14.29 0.48
N VAL A 297 -15.06 15.10 1.39
CA VAL A 297 -14.42 15.40 2.68
C VAL A 297 -14.32 14.15 3.57
N TYR A 298 -15.34 13.31 3.62
CA TYR A 298 -15.26 12.10 4.43
C TYR A 298 -14.30 11.06 3.83
N MET A 299 -14.24 10.97 2.50
CA MET A 299 -13.35 10.05 1.79
C MET A 299 -11.87 10.24 2.13
N THR A 300 -11.46 11.46 2.41
CA THR A 300 -10.07 11.74 2.78
C THR A 300 -9.70 11.22 4.16
N LEU A 301 -10.68 11.04 5.05
CA LEU A 301 -10.50 10.39 6.36
C LEU A 301 -10.65 8.86 6.25
N LEU A 302 -11.54 8.41 5.38
CA LEU A 302 -11.85 6.99 5.21
C LEU A 302 -10.67 6.18 4.66
N VAL A 303 -9.98 6.71 3.64
CA VAL A 303 -8.87 5.99 2.99
C VAL A 303 -7.72 5.67 3.97
N PRO A 304 -7.19 6.63 4.78
CA PRO A 304 -6.23 6.34 5.83
C PRO A 304 -6.71 5.30 6.85
N GLN A 305 -7.97 5.43 7.29
CA GLN A 305 -8.57 4.52 8.28
C GLN A 305 -8.61 3.09 7.77
N VAL A 306 -8.99 2.90 6.50
CA VAL A 306 -9.00 1.59 5.84
C VAL A 306 -7.59 1.02 5.75
N ILE A 307 -6.59 1.80 5.34
CA ILE A 307 -5.20 1.33 5.22
C ILE A 307 -4.67 0.89 6.59
N LEU A 308 -4.99 1.65 7.64
CA LEU A 308 -4.62 1.31 9.01
C LEU A 308 -5.32 0.02 9.49
N LEU A 309 -6.61 -0.11 9.20
CA LEU A 309 -7.40 -1.30 9.52
C LEU A 309 -6.87 -2.55 8.81
N GLU A 310 -6.56 -2.44 7.51
CA GLU A 310 -5.90 -3.49 6.73
C GLU A 310 -4.58 -3.89 7.36
N SER A 311 -3.74 -2.90 7.71
CA SER A 311 -2.45 -3.15 8.33
C SER A 311 -2.58 -3.88 9.66
N PHE A 312 -3.61 -3.54 10.46
CA PHE A 312 -3.94 -4.22 11.70
C PHE A 312 -4.40 -5.67 11.48
N LEU A 313 -5.28 -5.93 10.51
CA LEU A 313 -5.72 -7.29 10.17
C LEU A 313 -4.56 -8.15 9.66
N SER A 314 -3.72 -7.59 8.79
CA SER A 314 -2.49 -8.22 8.30
C SER A 314 -1.50 -8.52 9.43
N TYR A 315 -1.41 -7.63 10.43
CA TYR A 315 -0.59 -7.85 11.62
C TYR A 315 -1.07 -9.05 12.45
N LEU A 316 -2.39 -9.25 12.54
CA LEU A 316 -3.01 -10.41 13.19
C LEU A 316 -2.92 -11.70 12.35
N GLY A 317 -2.34 -11.65 11.14
CA GLY A 317 -2.23 -12.79 10.24
C GLY A 317 -3.51 -13.13 9.48
N LEU A 318 -4.50 -12.23 9.50
CA LEU A 318 -5.77 -12.34 8.77
C LEU A 318 -5.74 -11.66 7.39
N GLY A 319 -4.62 -11.04 7.04
CA GLY A 319 -4.48 -10.29 5.80
C GLY A 319 -3.78 -11.03 4.67
N VAL A 320 -3.09 -10.25 3.84
CA VAL A 320 -2.47 -10.71 2.60
C VAL A 320 -1.45 -11.81 2.87
N GLN A 321 -1.43 -12.85 2.03
CA GLN A 321 -0.53 -14.00 2.17
C GLN A 321 0.58 -13.95 1.12
N GLU A 322 1.71 -14.59 1.46
CA GLU A 322 2.81 -14.81 0.52
C GLU A 322 2.31 -15.53 -0.75
N PRO A 323 2.82 -15.19 -1.95
CA PRO A 323 3.98 -14.33 -2.23
C PRO A 323 3.69 -12.82 -2.20
N LEU A 324 2.42 -12.41 -2.14
CA LEU A 324 2.06 -11.00 -2.00
C LEU A 324 2.32 -10.52 -0.56
N THR A 325 2.42 -9.21 -0.39
CA THR A 325 2.66 -8.60 0.92
C THR A 325 1.95 -7.25 1.00
N SER A 326 1.66 -6.79 2.22
CA SER A 326 1.20 -5.43 2.52
C SER A 326 2.12 -4.80 3.57
N TRP A 327 1.96 -3.50 3.84
CA TRP A 327 2.79 -2.86 4.87
C TRP A 327 2.53 -3.48 6.24
N GLY A 328 1.28 -3.86 6.55
CA GLY A 328 0.95 -4.58 7.79
C GLY A 328 1.69 -5.90 7.94
N VAL A 329 1.80 -6.69 6.87
CA VAL A 329 2.55 -7.97 6.89
C VAL A 329 4.03 -7.72 7.16
N LEU A 330 4.65 -6.75 6.48
CA LEU A 330 6.07 -6.43 6.68
C LEU A 330 6.34 -5.92 8.10
N ILE A 331 5.47 -5.07 8.63
CA ILE A 331 5.54 -4.57 10.01
C ILE A 331 5.42 -5.72 11.01
N ALA A 332 4.54 -6.69 10.78
CA ALA A 332 4.38 -7.86 11.63
C ALA A 332 5.61 -8.78 11.61
N GLN A 333 6.26 -8.90 10.45
CA GLN A 333 7.53 -9.62 10.33
C GLN A 333 8.66 -8.84 11.04
N GLY A 334 8.72 -7.53 10.87
CA GLY A 334 9.71 -6.65 11.51
C GLY A 334 9.59 -6.60 13.02
N SER A 335 8.37 -6.56 13.57
CA SER A 335 8.14 -6.45 15.02
C SER A 335 8.69 -7.66 15.78
N LYS A 336 8.68 -8.85 15.16
CA LYS A 336 9.27 -10.08 15.73
C LYS A 336 10.79 -10.11 15.65
N ASN A 337 11.41 -9.24 14.83
CA ASN A 337 12.85 -9.26 14.54
C ASN A 337 13.59 -8.03 15.05
N ILE A 338 12.95 -7.16 15.84
CA ILE A 338 13.55 -5.92 16.37
C ILE A 338 14.95 -6.12 16.98
N PRO A 339 15.24 -7.16 17.80
CA PRO A 339 16.55 -7.30 18.42
C PRO A 339 17.69 -7.63 17.45
N SER A 340 17.37 -8.27 16.31
CA SER A 340 18.39 -8.78 15.37
C SER A 340 18.43 -8.02 14.04
N ALA A 341 17.30 -7.48 13.60
CA ALA A 341 17.14 -6.83 12.31
C ALA A 341 16.06 -5.74 12.39
N ASN A 342 16.37 -4.64 13.05
CA ASN A 342 15.45 -3.52 13.27
C ASN A 342 14.99 -2.83 11.97
N TRP A 343 15.79 -2.87 10.90
CA TRP A 343 15.45 -2.30 9.59
C TRP A 343 14.21 -2.93 8.97
N LEU A 344 13.91 -4.20 9.29
CA LEU A 344 12.70 -4.90 8.86
C LEU A 344 11.42 -4.23 9.34
N LEU A 345 11.47 -3.54 10.48
CA LEU A 345 10.36 -2.77 11.01
C LEU A 345 10.43 -1.31 10.55
N LEU A 346 11.62 -0.71 10.61
CA LEU A 346 11.81 0.71 10.40
C LEU A 346 11.33 1.17 9.01
N PHE A 347 11.81 0.54 7.94
CA PHE A 347 11.48 0.98 6.58
C PHE A 347 9.99 0.83 6.25
N PRO A 348 9.35 -0.34 6.45
CA PRO A 348 7.92 -0.47 6.18
C PRO A 348 7.05 0.46 7.04
N SER A 349 7.41 0.65 8.32
CA SER A 349 6.68 1.56 9.21
C SER A 349 6.77 3.01 8.78
N LEU A 350 7.96 3.46 8.33
CA LEU A 350 8.14 4.81 7.81
C LEU A 350 7.27 5.03 6.57
N PHE A 351 7.21 4.08 5.63
CA PHE A 351 6.35 4.18 4.45
C PHE A 351 4.86 4.25 4.80
N LEU A 352 4.40 3.37 5.70
CA LEU A 352 3.00 3.40 6.16
C LEU A 352 2.66 4.73 6.84
N THR A 353 3.44 5.12 7.85
CA THR A 353 3.15 6.33 8.66
C THR A 353 3.20 7.61 7.84
N SER A 354 4.23 7.81 7.04
CA SER A 354 4.36 8.99 6.17
C SER A 354 3.22 9.09 5.15
N THR A 355 2.78 7.95 4.60
CA THR A 355 1.60 7.90 3.72
C THR A 355 0.32 8.29 4.45
N LEU A 356 0.10 7.78 5.65
CA LEU A 356 -1.08 8.11 6.46
C LEU A 356 -1.10 9.60 6.85
N PHE A 357 0.04 10.17 7.26
CA PHE A 357 0.15 11.60 7.56
C PHE A 357 -0.14 12.46 6.33
N ALA A 358 0.42 12.11 5.17
CA ALA A 358 0.17 12.86 3.95
C ALA A 358 -1.30 12.79 3.51
N LEU A 359 -1.95 11.62 3.62
CA LEU A 359 -3.37 11.51 3.32
C LEU A 359 -4.24 12.34 4.28
N ASN A 360 -3.93 12.35 5.57
CA ASN A 360 -4.65 13.18 6.55
C ASN A 360 -4.51 14.68 6.25
N PHE A 361 -3.28 15.18 6.00
CA PHE A 361 -3.07 16.59 5.67
C PHE A 361 -3.70 16.99 4.34
N LEU A 362 -3.69 16.11 3.34
CA LEU A 362 -4.43 16.33 2.10
C LEU A 362 -5.94 16.42 2.38
N GLY A 363 -6.43 15.59 3.31
CA GLY A 363 -7.82 15.57 3.73
C GLY A 363 -8.28 16.83 4.42
N ASP A 364 -7.49 17.34 5.36
CA ASP A 364 -7.75 18.61 6.04
C ASP A 364 -7.76 19.76 5.03
N GLY A 365 -6.81 19.80 4.10
CA GLY A 365 -6.80 20.81 3.04
C GLY A 365 -8.02 20.76 2.12
N LEU A 366 -8.51 19.56 1.79
CA LEU A 366 -9.73 19.39 0.99
C LEU A 366 -10.98 19.81 1.77
N ARG A 367 -11.01 19.49 3.07
CA ARG A 367 -12.08 19.92 3.98
C ARG A 367 -12.17 21.44 4.05
N ASP A 368 -11.05 22.11 4.30
CA ASP A 368 -10.99 23.57 4.40
C ASP A 368 -11.38 24.24 3.07
N ALA A 369 -10.98 23.65 1.94
CA ALA A 369 -11.33 24.15 0.62
C ALA A 369 -12.84 24.04 0.31
N LEU A 370 -13.51 23.03 0.86
CA LEU A 370 -14.93 22.76 0.65
C LEU A 370 -15.84 23.33 1.74
N ASP A 371 -15.31 23.85 2.86
CA ASP A 371 -16.11 24.46 3.92
C ASP A 371 -16.74 25.78 3.44
N PRO A 372 -18.09 25.91 3.45
CA PRO A 372 -18.78 27.11 3.01
C PRO A 372 -18.64 28.33 3.94
N LYS A 373 -18.10 28.17 5.16
CA LYS A 373 -18.16 29.19 6.21
C LYS A 373 -17.30 30.44 5.99
N ASP A 374 -16.36 30.42 5.06
CA ASP A 374 -15.60 31.62 4.62
C ASP A 374 -16.29 32.33 3.44
N ARG A 375 -17.60 32.57 3.55
CA ARG A 375 -18.42 33.27 2.55
C ARG A 375 -18.99 34.56 3.08
#